data_AF-S5AGN6-F1
#
_entry.id   AF-S5AGN6-F1
#
_cell.length_a   1.000
_cell.length_b   1.000
_cell.length_c   1.000
_cell.angle_alpha   90.00
_cell.angle_beta   90.00
_cell.angle_gamma   90.00
#
_symmetry.space_group_name_H-M   'P 1'
#
loop_
_entity.id
_entity.type
_entity.pdbx_description
1 polymer ?
#
loop_
_entity_poly.entity_id
_entity_poly.type
_entity_poly.pdbx_seq_one_letter_code
_entity_poly.pdbx_strand_id
1 'polypeptide(L)'
;MIDVTQLILMYFIIPLWFIAGIVDWFCHRSSNIAATAGPKESLIHLLMFLEVGVPLFLVLLFEVNSLIIAVGIVFFLLHELTALWDVSYAVSKRRVGPIEQHVHSFLEMIPLLALILVIARHWSHFIALFGLGESPADFGLRFKQEPLPTWYLLSVIAVATVLEFLPYVEELIRGMKAKEKSSREKATLSSDKENQRNREADVSHQDAEAASPYASSVAGEEDPGVALEEWVESNKK
;
A
#
# COMPACT_ATOMS: atom_id res chain seq x y z
N MET A 1 -26.01 -35.79 -9.56
CA MET A 1 -26.41 -35.25 -8.24
C MET A 1 -25.97 -33.79 -8.18
N ILE A 2 -26.72 -32.92 -7.51
CA ILE A 2 -26.32 -31.51 -7.34
C ILE A 2 -25.11 -31.47 -6.40
N ASP A 3 -24.00 -30.91 -6.84
CA ASP A 3 -22.86 -30.63 -5.95
C ASP A 3 -23.14 -29.34 -5.17
N VAL A 4 -23.63 -29.50 -3.94
CA VAL A 4 -23.99 -28.38 -3.06
C VAL A 4 -22.78 -27.51 -2.74
N THR A 5 -21.59 -28.11 -2.58
CA THR A 5 -20.37 -27.34 -2.27
C THR A 5 -19.95 -26.45 -3.44
N GLN A 6 -20.16 -26.91 -4.68
CA GLN A 6 -19.99 -26.06 -5.86
C GLN A 6 -20.95 -24.88 -5.88
N LEU A 7 -22.23 -25.12 -5.58
CA LEU A 7 -23.22 -24.05 -5.56
C LEU A 7 -22.93 -23.01 -4.49
N ILE A 8 -22.47 -23.45 -3.31
CA ILE A 8 -22.03 -22.55 -2.24
C ILE A 8 -20.85 -21.68 -2.71
N LEU A 9 -19.84 -22.29 -3.33
CA LEU A 9 -18.70 -21.52 -3.89
C LEU A 9 -19.18 -20.49 -4.92
N MET A 10 -20.02 -20.90 -5.86
CA MET A 10 -20.42 -20.05 -6.99
C MET A 10 -21.39 -18.93 -6.62
N TYR A 11 -22.39 -19.24 -5.79
CA TYR A 11 -23.54 -18.36 -5.60
C TYR A 11 -23.62 -17.76 -4.21
N PHE A 12 -22.73 -18.15 -3.29
CA PHE A 12 -22.64 -17.57 -1.96
C PHE A 12 -21.26 -16.95 -1.72
N ILE A 13 -20.19 -17.75 -1.81
CA ILE A 13 -18.82 -17.31 -1.50
C ILE A 13 -18.35 -16.21 -2.45
N ILE A 14 -18.37 -16.46 -3.77
CA ILE A 14 -17.88 -15.48 -4.75
C ILE A 14 -18.67 -14.16 -4.72
N PRO A 15 -20.01 -14.16 -4.70
CA PRO A 15 -20.78 -12.92 -4.60
C PRO A 15 -20.54 -12.15 -3.29
N LEU A 16 -20.46 -12.86 -2.15
CA LEU A 16 -20.18 -12.23 -0.86
C LEU A 16 -18.79 -11.60 -0.84
N TRP A 17 -17.80 -12.26 -1.46
CA TRP A 17 -16.45 -11.74 -1.58
C TRP A 17 -16.42 -10.42 -2.36
N PHE A 18 -17.06 -10.37 -3.53
CA PHE A 18 -17.13 -9.14 -4.33
C PHE A 18 -17.85 -8.01 -3.59
N ILE A 19 -18.93 -8.32 -2.86
CA ILE A 19 -19.59 -7.30 -2.03
C ILE A 19 -18.62 -6.74 -0.99
N ALA A 20 -17.83 -7.59 -0.33
CA ALA A 20 -16.84 -7.14 0.65
C ALA A 20 -15.77 -6.23 0.02
N GLY A 21 -15.23 -6.59 -1.14
CA GLY A 21 -14.20 -5.79 -1.82
C GLY A 21 -14.73 -4.44 -2.35
N ILE A 22 -15.97 -4.40 -2.86
CA ILE A 22 -16.65 -3.14 -3.20
C ILE A 22 -16.80 -2.24 -1.97
N VAL A 23 -17.24 -2.80 -0.83
CA VAL A 23 -17.41 -2.03 0.42
C VAL A 23 -16.06 -1.54 0.95
N ASP A 24 -15.00 -2.33 0.81
CA ASP A 24 -13.64 -1.96 1.17
C ASP A 24 -13.17 -0.73 0.39
N TRP A 25 -13.32 -0.76 -0.93
CA TRP A 25 -13.03 0.39 -1.77
C TRP A 25 -13.83 1.65 -1.38
N PHE A 26 -15.11 1.52 -0.98
CA PHE A 26 -15.86 2.65 -0.46
C PHE A 26 -15.29 3.19 0.86
N CYS A 27 -14.77 2.32 1.74
CA CYS A 27 -14.06 2.75 2.95
C CYS A 27 -12.81 3.56 2.60
N HIS A 28 -12.01 3.11 1.63
CA HIS A 28 -10.81 3.80 1.16
C HIS A 28 -11.11 5.17 0.54
N ARG A 29 -12.16 5.20 -0.29
CA ARG A 29 -12.63 6.43 -0.92
C ARG A 29 -13.06 7.45 0.14
N SER A 30 -13.76 6.99 1.18
CA SER A 30 -14.23 7.82 2.31
C SER A 30 -13.08 8.32 3.18
N SER A 31 -12.06 7.48 3.43
CA SER A 31 -10.88 7.84 4.22
C SER A 31 -9.82 8.64 3.45
N ASN A 32 -10.07 8.87 2.15
CA ASN A 32 -9.21 9.63 1.24
C ASN A 32 -7.74 9.17 1.31
N ILE A 33 -7.52 7.86 1.11
CA ILE A 33 -6.19 7.21 1.18
C ILE A 33 -5.13 8.00 0.39
N ALA A 34 -5.48 8.56 -0.76
CA ALA A 34 -4.57 9.35 -1.59
C ALA A 34 -3.88 10.51 -0.83
N ALA A 35 -4.55 11.12 0.17
CA ALA A 35 -4.01 12.21 0.98
C ALA A 35 -3.48 11.76 2.36
N THR A 36 -3.85 10.56 2.83
CA THR A 36 -3.50 10.07 4.17
C THR A 36 -2.31 9.10 4.12
N ALA A 37 -2.53 7.86 3.71
CA ALA A 37 -1.47 6.85 3.60
C ALA A 37 -0.74 6.87 2.25
N GLY A 38 -1.38 7.39 1.21
CA GLY A 38 -0.83 7.56 -0.12
C GLY A 38 -0.77 6.26 -0.93
N PRO A 39 -0.06 6.27 -2.07
CA PRO A 39 -0.11 5.19 -3.06
C PRO A 39 0.49 3.86 -2.60
N LYS A 40 1.20 3.85 -1.47
CA LYS A 40 1.81 2.62 -0.94
C LYS A 40 0.74 1.66 -0.41
N GLU A 41 -0.32 2.18 0.24
CA GLU A 41 -1.42 1.34 0.73
C GLU A 41 -2.12 0.64 -0.44
N SER A 42 -2.51 1.40 -1.47
CA SER A 42 -3.15 0.84 -2.67
C SER A 42 -2.27 -0.17 -3.41
N LEU A 43 -0.94 -0.03 -3.36
CA LEU A 43 -0.03 -1.03 -3.93
C LEU A 43 -0.03 -2.35 -3.14
N ILE A 44 -0.11 -2.27 -1.81
CA ILE A 44 -0.23 -3.46 -0.94
C ILE A 44 -1.57 -4.15 -1.22
N HIS A 45 -2.66 -3.40 -1.40
CA HIS A 45 -3.95 -3.97 -1.79
C HIS A 45 -3.92 -4.65 -3.15
N LEU A 46 -3.25 -4.06 -4.15
CA LEU A 46 -3.08 -4.70 -5.46
C LEU A 46 -2.23 -5.97 -5.38
N LEU A 47 -1.23 -6.01 -4.48
CA LEU A 47 -0.46 -7.21 -4.20
C LEU A 47 -1.38 -8.30 -3.58
N MET A 48 -2.16 -7.95 -2.57
CA MET A 48 -3.12 -8.88 -1.95
C MET A 48 -4.17 -9.39 -2.95
N PHE A 49 -4.66 -8.52 -3.84
CA PHE A 49 -5.57 -8.90 -4.92
C PHE A 49 -4.94 -9.94 -5.84
N LEU A 50 -3.67 -9.77 -6.19
CA LEU A 50 -2.94 -10.77 -6.99
C LEU A 50 -2.75 -12.07 -6.22
N GLU A 51 -2.43 -12.00 -4.92
CA GLU A 51 -2.20 -13.16 -4.06
C GLU A 51 -3.44 -14.06 -3.97
N VAL A 52 -4.64 -13.49 -3.90
CA VAL A 52 -5.88 -14.27 -3.92
C VAL A 52 -6.37 -14.59 -5.33
N GLY A 53 -6.11 -13.69 -6.28
CA GLY A 53 -6.52 -13.83 -7.68
C GLY A 53 -5.85 -15.02 -8.35
N VAL A 54 -4.54 -15.23 -8.16
CA VAL A 54 -3.80 -16.33 -8.79
C VAL A 54 -4.41 -17.70 -8.46
N PRO A 55 -4.59 -18.11 -7.18
CA PRO A 55 -5.29 -19.34 -6.82
C PRO A 55 -6.72 -19.41 -7.38
N LEU A 56 -7.47 -18.31 -7.33
CA LEU A 56 -8.84 -18.26 -7.85
C LEU A 56 -8.88 -18.58 -9.36
N PHE A 57 -8.04 -17.93 -10.16
CA PHE A 57 -7.93 -18.20 -11.60
C PHE A 57 -7.51 -19.65 -11.88
N LEU A 58 -6.58 -20.20 -11.09
CA LEU A 58 -6.18 -21.60 -11.24
C LEU A 58 -7.35 -22.55 -10.98
N VAL A 59 -8.10 -22.35 -9.90
CA VAL A 59 -9.28 -23.16 -9.55
C VAL A 59 -10.38 -23.05 -10.60
N LEU A 60 -10.59 -21.87 -11.19
CA LEU A 60 -11.63 -21.64 -12.20
C LEU A 60 -11.32 -22.33 -13.54
N LEU A 61 -10.05 -22.33 -13.97
CA LEU A 61 -9.65 -22.77 -15.32
C LEU A 61 -9.16 -24.21 -15.38
N PHE A 62 -8.44 -24.66 -14.35
CA PHE A 62 -7.72 -25.93 -14.36
C PHE A 62 -8.36 -26.97 -13.43
N GLU A 63 -8.05 -28.23 -13.68
CA GLU A 63 -8.39 -29.33 -12.79
C GLU A 63 -7.73 -29.13 -11.43
N VAL A 64 -8.52 -29.15 -10.36
CA VAL A 64 -8.00 -28.98 -9.01
C VAL A 64 -7.30 -30.26 -8.59
N ASN A 65 -5.98 -30.20 -8.56
CA ASN A 65 -5.11 -31.28 -8.10
C ASN A 65 -4.16 -30.78 -6.99
N SER A 66 -3.18 -31.61 -6.65
CA SER A 66 -2.24 -31.34 -5.56
C SER A 66 -1.45 -30.04 -5.79
N LEU A 67 -1.05 -29.72 -7.03
CA LEU A 67 -0.40 -28.43 -7.33
C LEU A 67 -1.30 -27.24 -7.00
N ILE A 68 -2.55 -27.23 -7.48
CA ILE A 68 -3.45 -26.10 -7.28
C ILE A 68 -3.78 -25.92 -5.79
N ILE A 69 -3.96 -27.02 -5.06
CA ILE A 69 -4.16 -26.98 -3.61
C ILE A 69 -2.93 -26.41 -2.90
N ALA A 70 -1.73 -26.88 -3.24
CA ALA A 70 -0.48 -26.39 -2.65
C ALA A 70 -0.27 -24.90 -2.94
N VAL A 71 -0.50 -24.45 -4.18
CA VAL A 71 -0.45 -23.03 -4.55
C VAL A 71 -1.48 -22.24 -3.75
N GLY A 72 -2.72 -22.72 -3.63
CA GLY A 72 -3.75 -22.08 -2.82
C GLY A 72 -3.35 -21.90 -1.35
N ILE A 73 -2.75 -22.93 -0.73
CA ILE A 73 -2.25 -22.85 0.65
C ILE A 73 -1.12 -21.84 0.78
N VAL A 74 -0.11 -21.90 -0.10
CA VAL A 74 1.05 -21.01 -0.05
C VAL A 74 0.63 -19.56 -0.24
N PHE A 75 -0.18 -19.29 -1.26
CA PHE A 75 -0.66 -17.94 -1.54
C PHE A 75 -1.60 -17.41 -0.45
N PHE A 76 -2.42 -18.27 0.18
CA PHE A 76 -3.19 -17.88 1.35
C PHE A 76 -2.27 -17.45 2.51
N LEU A 77 -1.23 -18.21 2.83
CA LEU A 77 -0.28 -17.82 3.88
C LEU A 77 0.48 -16.52 3.54
N LEU A 78 0.87 -16.33 2.28
CA LEU A 78 1.47 -15.09 1.81
C LEU A 78 0.49 -13.91 1.96
N HIS A 79 -0.77 -14.12 1.59
CA HIS A 79 -1.83 -13.15 1.74
C HIS A 79 -2.01 -12.72 3.19
N GLU A 80 -2.04 -13.65 4.15
CA GLU A 80 -2.14 -13.31 5.58
C GLU A 80 -0.96 -12.47 6.07
N LEU A 81 0.26 -12.76 5.59
CA LEU A 81 1.44 -11.95 5.90
C LEU A 81 1.34 -10.54 5.30
N THR A 82 0.84 -10.43 4.07
CA THR A 82 0.63 -9.15 3.39
C THR A 82 -0.51 -8.36 4.03
N ALA A 83 -1.57 -9.02 4.50
CA ALA A 83 -2.68 -8.39 5.23
C ALA A 83 -2.23 -7.85 6.59
N LEU A 84 -1.41 -8.60 7.33
CA LEU A 84 -0.76 -8.10 8.55
C LEU A 84 0.13 -6.89 8.27
N TRP A 85 0.85 -6.90 7.15
CA TRP A 85 1.66 -5.76 6.71
C TRP A 85 0.78 -4.55 6.36
N ASP A 86 -0.32 -4.76 5.65
CA ASP A 86 -1.29 -3.72 5.28
C ASP A 86 -1.87 -3.03 6.50
N VAL A 87 -2.46 -3.80 7.42
CA VAL A 87 -3.07 -3.25 8.64
C VAL A 87 -2.02 -2.52 9.47
N SER A 88 -0.82 -3.09 9.65
CA SER A 88 0.28 -2.44 10.37
C SER A 88 0.69 -1.12 9.73
N TYR A 89 0.68 -1.05 8.41
CA TYR A 89 0.97 0.16 7.67
C TYR A 89 -0.15 1.19 7.80
N ALA A 90 -1.41 0.81 7.54
CA ALA A 90 -2.57 1.68 7.55
C ALA A 90 -2.79 2.34 8.91
N VAL A 91 -2.74 1.57 10.01
CA VAL A 91 -2.94 2.12 11.36
C VAL A 91 -1.83 3.08 11.80
N SER A 92 -0.64 2.98 11.20
CA SER A 92 0.46 3.94 11.44
C SER A 92 0.28 5.27 10.70
N LYS A 93 -0.64 5.34 9.73
CA LYS A 93 -0.84 6.49 8.83
C LYS A 93 -2.19 7.15 8.97
N ARG A 94 -3.23 6.40 9.30
CA ARG A 94 -4.60 6.89 9.38
C ARG A 94 -5.41 6.11 10.41
N ARG A 95 -6.58 6.66 10.75
CA ARG A 95 -7.59 5.91 11.50
C ARG A 95 -8.27 4.92 10.55
N VAL A 96 -8.30 3.66 10.96
CA VAL A 96 -9.08 2.59 10.30
C VAL A 96 -10.37 2.40 11.09
N GLY A 97 -11.52 2.57 10.43
CA GLY A 97 -12.83 2.59 11.10
C GLY A 97 -13.38 1.19 11.46
N PRO A 98 -14.39 1.07 12.35
CA PRO A 98 -14.97 -0.23 12.69
C PRO A 98 -15.58 -0.99 11.52
N ILE A 99 -16.22 -0.27 10.58
CA ILE A 99 -16.81 -0.88 9.38
C ILE A 99 -15.71 -1.50 8.52
N GLU A 100 -14.65 -0.74 8.27
CA GLU A 100 -13.50 -1.16 7.48
C GLU A 100 -12.79 -2.36 8.11
N GLN A 101 -12.53 -2.33 9.43
CA GLN A 101 -12.01 -3.48 10.17
C GLN A 101 -12.90 -4.73 10.03
N HIS A 102 -14.23 -4.56 10.09
CA HIS A 102 -15.15 -5.67 9.93
C HIS A 102 -15.12 -6.25 8.51
N VAL A 103 -15.06 -5.38 7.49
CA VAL A 103 -14.94 -5.77 6.08
C VAL A 103 -13.62 -6.51 5.83
N HIS A 104 -12.51 -6.05 6.41
CA HIS A 104 -11.22 -6.74 6.34
C HIS A 104 -11.33 -8.16 6.92
N SER A 105 -12.01 -8.34 8.07
CA SER A 105 -12.24 -9.69 8.61
C SER A 105 -13.00 -10.61 7.66
N PHE A 106 -13.94 -10.09 6.85
CA PHE A 106 -14.58 -10.88 5.79
C PHE A 106 -13.61 -11.19 4.65
N LEU A 107 -12.84 -10.20 4.20
CA LEU A 107 -11.87 -10.34 3.12
C LEU A 107 -10.75 -11.34 3.46
N GLU A 108 -10.41 -11.51 4.73
CA GLU A 108 -9.49 -12.54 5.22
C GLU A 108 -10.17 -13.94 5.29
N MET A 109 -11.36 -14.01 5.88
CA MET A 109 -12.02 -15.29 6.17
C MET A 109 -12.66 -15.96 4.95
N ILE A 110 -13.12 -15.20 3.95
CA ILE A 110 -13.74 -15.72 2.74
C ILE A 110 -12.76 -16.55 1.88
N PRO A 111 -11.53 -16.08 1.58
CA PRO A 111 -10.52 -16.90 0.90
C PRO A 111 -10.22 -18.20 1.65
N LEU A 112 -10.09 -18.15 2.98
CA LEU A 112 -9.87 -19.35 3.80
C LEU A 112 -11.03 -20.34 3.65
N LEU A 113 -12.27 -19.86 3.74
CA LEU A 113 -13.47 -20.67 3.58
C LEU A 113 -13.55 -21.29 2.18
N ALA A 114 -13.23 -20.52 1.14
CA ALA A 114 -13.16 -21.01 -0.23
C ALA A 114 -12.11 -22.13 -0.37
N LEU A 115 -10.91 -21.92 0.17
CA LEU A 115 -9.82 -22.90 0.15
C LEU A 115 -10.20 -24.19 0.89
N ILE A 116 -10.83 -24.09 2.06
CA ILE A 116 -11.30 -25.26 2.82
C ILE A 116 -12.34 -26.06 2.01
N LEU A 117 -13.30 -25.38 1.38
CA LEU A 117 -14.29 -26.05 0.53
C LEU A 117 -13.64 -26.71 -0.68
N VAL A 118 -12.66 -26.06 -1.32
CA VAL A 118 -11.90 -26.66 -2.44
C VAL A 118 -11.12 -27.90 -1.96
N ILE A 119 -10.43 -27.83 -0.82
CA ILE A 119 -9.72 -28.96 -0.23
C ILE A 119 -10.68 -30.11 0.11
N ALA A 120 -11.83 -29.81 0.71
CA ALA A 120 -12.83 -30.82 1.05
C ALA A 120 -13.37 -31.55 -0.20
N ARG A 121 -13.59 -30.82 -1.30
CA ARG A 121 -14.00 -31.40 -2.59
C ARG A 121 -12.93 -32.24 -3.26
N HIS A 122 -11.66 -31.92 -3.04
CA HIS A 122 -10.50 -32.55 -3.66
C HIS A 122 -9.61 -33.24 -2.62
N TRP A 123 -10.22 -33.87 -1.61
CA TRP A 123 -9.53 -34.40 -0.42
C TRP A 123 -8.40 -35.37 -0.76
N SER A 124 -8.62 -36.26 -1.75
CA SER A 124 -7.59 -37.20 -2.23
C SER A 124 -6.32 -36.49 -2.70
N HIS A 125 -6.45 -35.37 -3.41
CA HIS A 125 -5.32 -34.57 -3.87
C HIS A 125 -4.62 -33.82 -2.73
N PHE A 126 -5.37 -33.41 -1.69
CA PHE A 126 -4.80 -32.79 -0.50
C PHE A 126 -3.95 -33.79 0.30
N ILE A 127 -4.49 -34.98 0.63
CA ILE A 127 -3.73 -35.98 1.39
C ILE A 127 -2.52 -36.51 0.61
N ALA A 128 -2.61 -36.54 -0.73
CA ALA A 128 -1.50 -36.94 -1.60
C ALA A 128 -0.29 -36.00 -1.48
N LEU A 129 -0.47 -34.73 -1.11
CA LEU A 129 0.65 -33.81 -0.83
C LEU A 129 1.57 -34.32 0.29
N PHE A 130 1.04 -35.15 1.19
CA PHE A 130 1.77 -35.72 2.32
C PHE A 130 2.18 -37.18 2.09
N GLY A 131 2.06 -37.67 0.86
CA GLY A 131 2.34 -39.07 0.53
C GLY A 131 1.30 -40.06 1.08
N LEU A 132 0.10 -39.57 1.41
CA LEU A 132 -1.01 -40.37 1.91
C LEU A 132 -2.04 -40.63 0.80
N GLY A 133 -2.80 -41.72 0.93
CA GLY A 133 -3.82 -42.11 -0.05
C GLY A 133 -3.34 -43.12 -1.09
N GLU A 134 -4.23 -43.50 -2.01
CA GLU A 134 -3.96 -44.55 -3.00
C GLU A 134 -3.21 -44.05 -4.24
N SER A 135 -3.26 -42.74 -4.52
CA SER A 135 -2.66 -42.12 -5.70
C SER A 135 -1.57 -41.12 -5.31
N PRO A 136 -0.47 -41.01 -6.09
CA PRO A 136 0.57 -40.03 -5.84
C PRO A 136 0.07 -38.60 -6.09
N ALA A 137 0.75 -37.61 -5.51
CA ALA A 137 0.48 -36.20 -5.75
C ALA A 137 0.62 -35.86 -7.25
N ASP A 138 -0.39 -35.18 -7.79
CA ASP A 138 -0.40 -34.74 -9.17
C ASP A 138 -0.10 -33.25 -9.28
N PHE A 139 0.95 -32.94 -10.04
CA PHE A 139 1.41 -31.58 -10.28
C PHE A 139 1.25 -31.13 -11.74
N GLY A 140 0.49 -31.87 -12.56
CA GLY A 140 0.22 -31.48 -13.93
C GLY A 140 -0.77 -30.32 -14.03
N LEU A 141 -0.59 -29.41 -14.99
CA LEU A 141 -1.56 -28.34 -15.24
C LEU A 141 -2.46 -28.74 -16.41
N ARG A 142 -3.75 -28.97 -16.17
CA ARG A 142 -4.72 -29.44 -17.19
C ARG A 142 -6.02 -28.65 -17.08
N PHE A 143 -6.58 -28.20 -18.20
CA PHE A 143 -7.88 -27.52 -18.21
C PHE A 143 -8.99 -28.45 -17.72
N LYS A 144 -10.03 -27.87 -17.11
CA LYS A 144 -11.19 -28.65 -16.66
C LYS A 144 -11.85 -29.42 -17.80
N GLN A 145 -12.11 -30.70 -17.59
CA GLN A 145 -12.91 -31.53 -18.50
C GLN A 145 -14.38 -31.10 -18.50
N GLU A 146 -14.90 -30.75 -17.31
CA GLU A 146 -16.22 -30.19 -17.11
C GLU A 146 -16.09 -28.73 -16.62
N PRO A 147 -15.89 -27.76 -17.54
CA PRO A 147 -15.71 -26.37 -17.15
C PRO A 147 -17.01 -25.78 -16.57
N LEU A 148 -16.87 -24.74 -15.76
CA LEU A 148 -18.00 -23.92 -15.34
C LEU A 148 -18.70 -23.31 -16.57
N PRO A 149 -20.01 -23.02 -16.48
CA PRO A 149 -20.71 -22.34 -17.55
C PRO A 149 -19.96 -21.07 -17.99
N THR A 150 -19.73 -20.91 -19.29
CA THR A 150 -18.91 -19.81 -19.82
C THR A 150 -19.43 -18.44 -19.41
N TRP A 151 -20.76 -18.26 -19.36
CA TRP A 151 -21.37 -17.00 -18.90
C TRP A 151 -20.99 -16.69 -17.45
N TYR A 152 -20.90 -17.69 -16.59
CA TYR A 152 -20.53 -17.52 -15.19
C TYR A 152 -19.06 -17.11 -15.10
N LEU A 153 -18.16 -17.82 -15.79
CA LEU A 153 -16.73 -17.49 -15.84
C LEU A 153 -16.49 -16.06 -16.33
N LEU A 154 -17.13 -15.67 -17.44
CA LEU A 154 -17.03 -14.32 -17.99
C LEU A 154 -17.58 -13.26 -17.02
N SER A 155 -18.67 -13.58 -16.31
CA SER A 155 -19.25 -12.67 -15.31
C SER A 155 -18.31 -12.47 -14.13
N VAL A 156 -17.73 -13.54 -13.59
CA VAL A 156 -16.75 -13.47 -12.50
C VAL A 156 -15.53 -12.66 -12.90
N ILE A 157 -14.98 -12.90 -14.09
CA ILE A 157 -13.83 -12.14 -14.61
C ILE A 157 -14.19 -10.67 -14.81
N ALA A 158 -15.36 -10.38 -15.39
CA ALA A 158 -15.80 -9.01 -15.63
C ALA A 158 -16.00 -8.26 -14.30
N VAL A 159 -16.66 -8.86 -13.32
CA VAL A 159 -16.87 -8.26 -11.99
C VAL A 159 -15.54 -8.06 -11.26
N ALA A 160 -14.69 -9.09 -11.18
CA ALA A 160 -13.37 -8.98 -10.56
C ALA A 160 -12.51 -7.90 -11.24
N THR A 161 -12.61 -7.72 -12.55
CA THR A 161 -11.84 -6.69 -13.25
C THR A 161 -12.42 -5.30 -13.02
N VAL A 162 -13.73 -5.14 -13.21
CA VAL A 162 -14.37 -3.82 -13.26
C VAL A 162 -14.70 -3.26 -11.88
N LEU A 163 -15.13 -4.12 -10.96
CA LEU A 163 -15.61 -3.70 -9.63
C LEU A 163 -14.59 -3.93 -8.52
N GLU A 164 -13.61 -4.82 -8.72
CA GLU A 164 -12.54 -5.03 -7.74
C GLU A 164 -11.25 -4.38 -8.24
N PHE A 165 -10.65 -4.87 -9.33
CA PHE A 165 -9.30 -4.46 -9.75
C PHE A 165 -9.18 -2.98 -10.17
N LEU A 166 -10.03 -2.53 -11.10
CA LEU A 166 -9.95 -1.16 -11.64
C LEU A 166 -10.08 -0.06 -10.56
N PRO A 167 -10.98 -0.17 -9.57
CA PRO A 167 -11.06 0.78 -8.47
C PRO A 167 -9.74 0.96 -7.68
N TYR A 168 -9.00 -0.11 -7.38
CA TYR A 168 -7.70 0.02 -6.71
C TYR A 168 -6.62 0.59 -7.63
N VAL A 169 -6.67 0.31 -8.94
CA VAL A 169 -5.76 0.95 -9.92
C VAL A 169 -6.04 2.45 -10.00
N GLU A 170 -7.31 2.86 -10.06
CA GLU A 170 -7.70 4.28 -10.04
C GLU A 170 -7.21 4.95 -8.76
N GLU A 171 -7.38 4.31 -7.61
CA GLU A 171 -6.89 4.84 -6.34
C GLU A 171 -5.37 4.98 -6.31
N LEU A 172 -4.63 3.98 -6.81
CA LEU A 172 -3.17 4.05 -6.92
C LEU A 172 -2.75 5.26 -7.76
N ILE A 173 -3.37 5.45 -8.94
CA ILE A 173 -3.09 6.59 -9.82
C ILE A 173 -3.41 7.91 -9.11
N ARG A 174 -4.54 8.00 -8.41
CA ARG A 174 -4.92 9.17 -7.61
C ARG A 174 -3.89 9.47 -6.53
N GLY A 175 -3.41 8.45 -5.81
CA GLY A 175 -2.36 8.57 -4.79
C GLY A 175 -1.01 9.00 -5.36
N MET A 176 -0.62 8.47 -6.52
CA MET A 176 0.62 8.87 -7.20
C MET A 176 0.59 10.35 -7.62
N LYS A 177 -0.52 10.81 -8.21
CA LYS A 177 -0.72 12.21 -8.59
C LYS A 177 -0.69 13.16 -7.38
N ALA A 178 -1.32 12.76 -6.27
CA ALA A 178 -1.30 13.54 -5.03
C ALA A 178 0.12 13.67 -4.46
N LYS A 179 0.89 12.58 -4.45
CA LYS A 179 2.29 12.57 -4.01
C LYS A 179 3.17 13.47 -4.87
N GLU A 180 3.04 13.39 -6.20
CA GLU A 180 3.80 14.23 -7.13
C GLU A 180 3.53 15.72 -6.92
N LYS A 181 2.26 16.11 -6.75
CA LYS A 181 1.89 17.50 -6.47
C LYS A 181 2.52 18.00 -5.17
N SER A 182 2.45 17.21 -4.09
CA SER A 182 3.06 17.57 -2.80
C SER A 182 4.58 17.73 -2.90
N SER A 183 5.25 16.85 -3.66
CA SER A 183 6.70 16.94 -3.90
C SER A 183 7.07 18.22 -4.67
N ARG A 184 6.29 18.62 -5.68
CA ARG A 184 6.52 19.87 -6.44
C ARG A 184 6.33 21.11 -5.58
N GLU A 185 5.27 21.15 -4.76
CA GLU A 185 5.02 22.26 -3.85
C GLU A 185 6.16 22.42 -2.83
N LYS A 186 6.65 21.32 -2.25
CA LYS A 186 7.80 21.34 -1.34
C LYS A 186 9.08 21.82 -2.01
N ALA A 187 9.34 21.41 -3.26
CA ALA A 187 10.51 21.86 -4.02
C ALA A 187 10.43 23.38 -4.30
N THR A 188 9.24 23.88 -4.66
CA THR A 188 9.00 25.31 -4.89
C THR A 188 9.23 26.11 -3.61
N LEU A 189 8.63 25.69 -2.49
CA LEU A 189 8.82 26.34 -1.18
C LEU A 189 10.28 26.31 -0.70
N SER A 190 11.02 25.25 -1.01
CA SER A 190 12.45 25.15 -0.70
C SER A 190 13.26 26.14 -1.54
N SER A 191 12.98 26.22 -2.84
CA SER A 191 13.65 27.15 -3.76
C SER A 191 13.36 28.61 -3.40
N ASP A 192 12.12 28.94 -3.03
CA ASP A 192 11.74 30.29 -2.59
C ASP A 192 12.47 30.68 -1.30
N LYS A 193 12.57 29.78 -0.33
CA LYS A 193 13.33 30.01 0.91
C LYS A 193 14.82 30.22 0.66
N GLU A 194 15.40 29.46 -0.26
CA GLU A 194 16.80 29.59 -0.64
C GLU A 194 17.06 30.92 -1.35
N ASN A 195 16.21 31.30 -2.31
CA ASN A 195 16.28 32.59 -2.98
C ASN A 195 16.12 33.77 -2.01
N GLN A 196 15.22 33.66 -1.04
CA GLN A 196 15.02 34.70 -0.02
C GLN A 196 16.25 34.86 0.87
N ARG A 197 16.84 33.75 1.34
CA ARG A 197 18.08 33.77 2.12
C ARG A 197 19.25 34.40 1.35
N ASN A 198 19.39 34.06 0.06
CA ASN A 198 20.45 34.63 -0.77
C ASN A 198 20.28 36.15 -0.95
N ARG A 199 19.05 36.63 -1.15
CA ARG A 199 18.77 38.08 -1.22
C ARG A 199 19.09 38.81 0.09
N GLU A 200 18.73 38.23 1.23
CA GLU A 200 19.05 38.82 2.55
C GLU A 200 20.57 38.88 2.78
N ALA A 201 21.32 37.85 2.35
CA ALA A 201 22.78 37.84 2.42
C ALA A 201 23.42 38.89 1.49
N ASP A 202 22.93 39.03 0.25
CA ASP A 202 23.41 40.04 -0.70
C ASP A 202 23.19 41.47 -0.18
N VAL A 203 22.01 41.76 0.38
CA VAL A 203 21.71 43.06 1.00
C VAL A 203 22.63 43.31 2.20
N SER A 204 22.83 42.32 3.08
CA SER A 204 23.76 42.45 4.21
C SER A 204 25.20 42.71 3.75
N HIS A 205 25.65 42.10 2.64
CA HIS A 205 26.97 42.38 2.06
C HIS A 205 27.05 43.80 1.50
N GLN A 206 26.01 44.27 0.80
CA GLN A 206 25.93 45.63 0.29
C GLN A 206 25.90 46.68 1.41
N ASP A 207 25.13 46.44 2.48
CA ASP A 207 25.08 47.32 3.64
C ASP A 207 26.42 47.36 4.39
N ALA A 208 27.12 46.22 4.49
CA ALA A 208 28.46 46.15 5.05
C ALA A 208 29.51 46.87 4.18
N GLU A 209 29.38 46.80 2.85
CA GLU A 209 30.25 47.52 1.91
C GLU A 209 29.96 49.04 1.92
N ALA A 210 28.70 49.44 2.03
CA ALA A 210 28.28 50.84 2.15
C ALA A 210 28.66 51.48 3.50
N ALA A 211 28.80 50.67 4.56
CA ALA A 211 29.32 51.09 5.87
C ALA A 211 30.86 51.11 5.95
N SER A 212 31.57 50.74 4.87
CA SER A 212 33.03 50.81 4.80
C SER A 212 33.49 52.29 4.73
N PRO A 213 34.32 52.78 5.67
CA PRO A 213 34.66 54.19 5.76
C PRO A 213 35.71 54.56 4.71
N TYR A 214 35.27 55.05 3.56
CA TYR A 214 36.03 56.05 2.78
C TYR A 214 35.70 57.48 3.21
N ALA A 215 35.20 57.67 4.44
CA ALA A 215 35.18 58.97 5.09
C ALA A 215 36.58 59.25 5.66
N SER A 216 37.24 60.26 5.09
CA SER A 216 38.54 60.79 5.53
C SER A 216 38.57 61.04 7.04
N SER A 217 39.20 60.14 7.80
CA SER A 217 39.46 60.34 9.22
C SER A 217 40.73 61.18 9.39
N VAL A 218 40.55 62.43 9.80
CA VAL A 218 41.58 63.24 10.46
C VAL A 218 41.28 63.16 11.95
N ALA A 219 41.78 62.13 12.63
CA ALA A 219 41.79 62.06 14.09
C ALA A 219 42.88 61.07 14.52
N GLY A 220 43.71 61.49 15.46
CA GLY A 220 44.98 60.87 15.83
C GLY A 220 44.88 59.46 16.40
N GLU A 221 46.02 58.78 16.36
CA GLU A 221 46.27 57.48 17.00
C GLU A 221 45.98 57.57 18.50
N GLU A 222 44.86 57.00 18.93
CA GLU A 222 44.67 56.56 20.30
C GLU A 222 44.92 55.05 20.36
N ASP A 223 45.93 54.69 21.14
CA ASP A 223 46.40 53.33 21.41
C ASP A 223 45.29 52.48 22.05
N PRO A 224 44.81 51.41 21.39
CA PRO A 224 43.71 50.58 21.89
C PRO A 224 44.07 49.76 23.14
N GLY A 225 45.33 49.77 23.59
CA GLY A 225 45.76 49.09 24.82
C GLY A 225 45.18 49.70 26.11
N VAL A 226 44.95 51.02 26.13
CA VAL A 226 44.54 51.74 27.36
C VAL A 226 43.10 51.44 27.76
N ALA A 227 42.19 51.31 26.79
CA ALA A 227 40.77 51.03 27.03
C ALA A 227 40.53 49.61 27.61
N LEU A 228 41.43 48.67 27.31
CA LEU A 228 41.39 47.29 27.82
C LEU A 228 41.87 47.22 29.28
N GLU A 229 42.86 48.02 29.66
CA GLU A 229 43.35 48.10 31.03
C GLU A 229 42.33 48.77 31.97
N GLU A 230 41.66 49.85 31.54
CA GLU A 230 40.60 50.50 32.31
C GLU A 230 39.38 49.58 32.55
N TRP A 231 39.00 48.78 31.56
CA TRP A 231 37.88 47.85 31.71
C TRP A 231 38.16 46.73 32.71
N VAL A 232 39.39 46.19 32.71
CA VAL A 232 39.82 45.13 33.63
C VAL A 232 39.96 45.64 35.08
N GLU A 233 40.42 46.87 35.28
CA GLU A 233 40.48 47.51 36.60
C GLU A 233 39.06 47.79 37.16
N SER A 234 38.11 48.19 36.32
CA SER A 234 36.74 48.52 36.76
C SER A 234 35.93 47.32 37.28
N ASN A 235 36.30 46.09 36.89
CA ASN A 235 35.58 44.86 37.21
C ASN A 235 36.21 44.03 38.36
N LYS A 236 37.12 44.61 39.14
CA LYS A 236 37.86 43.92 40.22
C LYS A 236 37.33 44.18 41.65
N LYS A 237 36.04 44.45 41.85
CA LYS A 237 35.42 44.49 43.19
C LYS A 237 34.24 43.53 43.32
#